data_AF-A0A382PW95-F1
#
_entry.id   AF-A0A382PW95-F1
#
_cell.length_a   1.000
_cell.length_b   1.000
_cell.length_c   1.000
_cell.angle_alpha   90.00
_cell.angle_beta   90.00
_cell.angle_gamma   90.00
#
_symmetry.space_group_name_H-M   'P 1'
#
loop_
_entity.id
_entity.type
_entity.pdbx_description
1 polymer ?
#
loop_
_entity_poly.entity_id
_entity_poly.type
_entity_poly.pdbx_seq_one_letter_code
_entity_poly.pdbx_strand_id
1 'polypeptide(L)' 'MRELKQAVILAGGRGKRLIPTTDKLPKPMAPVNGKPFLDY' A
#
# COMPACT_ATOMS: atom_id res chain seq x y z
N MET A 1 -21.39 21.30 4.92
CA MET A 1 -20.13 20.55 4.73
C MET A 1 -19.66 20.73 3.30
N ARG A 2 -18.35 20.85 3.05
CA ARG A 2 -17.79 20.78 1.69
C ARG A 2 -17.52 19.31 1.34
N GLU A 3 -17.87 18.92 0.13
CA GLU A 3 -17.55 17.61 -0.43
C GLU A 3 -16.03 17.49 -0.67
N LEU A 4 -15.40 16.41 -0.19
CA LEU A 4 -14.00 16.10 -0.45
C LEU A 4 -13.91 15.32 -1.77
N LYS A 5 -13.32 15.91 -2.80
CA LYS A 5 -13.18 15.29 -4.14
C LYS A 5 -11.86 14.57 -4.37
N GLN A 6 -10.89 14.75 -3.47
CA GLN A 6 -9.54 14.26 -3.67
C GLN A 6 -8.97 13.71 -2.36
N ALA A 7 -8.30 12.58 -2.47
CA ALA A 7 -7.47 12.00 -1.43
C ALA A 7 -6.08 11.68 -2.02
N VAL A 8 -5.06 11.72 -1.17
CA VAL A 8 -3.69 11.33 -1.53
C VAL A 8 -3.27 10.18 -0.63
N ILE A 9 -2.84 9.08 -1.23
CA ILE A 9 -2.35 7.90 -0.50
C ILE A 9 -0.82 7.94 -0.51
N LEU A 10 -0.22 8.07 0.67
CA LEU A 10 1.24 8.07 0.82
C LEU A 10 1.78 6.63 0.82
N ALA A 11 2.16 6.15 -0.37
CA ALA A 11 2.55 4.75 -0.62
C ALA A 11 4.06 4.53 -0.85
N GLY A 12 4.91 5.53 -0.62
CA GLY A 12 6.33 5.52 -1.01
C GLY A 12 7.35 4.89 -0.03
N GLY A 13 6.90 4.24 1.05
CA GLY A 13 7.82 3.67 2.06
C GLY A 13 8.49 2.35 1.63
N ARG A 14 9.80 2.19 1.86
CA ARG A 14 10.58 0.99 1.42
C ARG A 14 10.14 -0.33 2.08
N GLY A 15 9.49 -0.33 3.23
CA GLY A 15 8.92 -1.55 3.82
C GLY A 15 9.91 -2.54 4.47
N LYS A 16 11.11 -2.10 4.91
CA LYS A 16 12.21 -2.98 5.38
C LYS A 16 11.84 -4.05 6.43
N ARG A 17 10.86 -3.81 7.30
CA ARG A 17 10.42 -4.77 8.34
C ARG A 17 9.70 -6.00 7.78
N LEU A 18 9.24 -5.95 6.51
CA LEU A 18 8.47 -7.00 5.86
C LEU A 18 9.26 -7.71 4.75
N ILE A 19 10.58 -7.55 4.72
CA ILE A 19 11.45 -8.36 3.86
C ILE A 19 11.36 -9.82 4.36
N PRO A 20 11.25 -10.83 3.47
CA PRO A 20 11.46 -10.77 2.01
C PRO A 20 10.23 -10.34 1.19
N THR A 21 9.04 -10.33 1.78
CA THR A 21 7.77 -10.06 1.08
C THR A 21 7.78 -8.74 0.31
N THR A 22 8.43 -7.69 0.82
CA THR A 22 8.48 -6.37 0.19
C THR A 22 9.80 -6.06 -0.50
N ASP A 23 10.67 -7.05 -0.74
CA ASP A 23 11.97 -6.80 -1.35
C ASP A 23 11.85 -6.44 -2.84
N LYS A 24 10.99 -7.20 -3.54
CA LYS A 24 10.72 -7.09 -4.99
C LYS A 24 9.43 -6.37 -5.35
N LEU A 25 8.65 -5.91 -4.36
CA LEU A 25 7.39 -5.19 -4.57
C LEU A 25 7.12 -4.16 -3.46
N PRO A 26 6.44 -3.03 -3.75
CA PRO A 26 6.07 -2.04 -2.74
C PRO A 26 5.15 -2.64 -1.67
N LYS A 27 5.28 -2.22 -0.40
CA LYS A 27 4.42 -2.72 0.69
C LYS A 27 2.92 -2.67 0.36
N PRO A 28 2.36 -1.60 -0.24
CA PRO A 28 0.93 -1.57 -0.58
C PRO A 28 0.50 -2.62 -1.61
N MET A 29 1.43 -3.17 -2.39
CA MET A 29 1.15 -4.23 -3.35
C MET A 29 1.32 -5.65 -2.74
N ALA A 30 1.74 -5.75 -1.48
CA ALA A 30 1.88 -7.05 -0.82
C ALA A 30 0.50 -7.72 -0.69
N PRO A 31 0.39 -9.04 -0.96
CA PRO A 31 -0.89 -9.73 -0.96
C PRO A 31 -1.41 -9.93 0.45
N VAL A 32 -2.67 -9.57 0.67
CA VAL A 32 -3.48 -9.86 1.87
C VAL A 32 -4.73 -10.58 1.38
N ASN A 33 -4.87 -11.86 1.74
CA ASN A 33 -5.95 -12.74 1.25
C ASN A 33 -6.02 -12.82 -0.29
N GLY A 34 -4.86 -12.85 -0.95
CA GLY A 34 -4.77 -12.95 -2.41
C GLY A 34 -4.97 -11.65 -3.20
N LYS A 35 -5.17 -10.51 -2.52
CA LYS A 35 -5.30 -9.18 -3.15
C LYS A 35 -4.26 -8.19 -2.63
N PRO A 36 -3.80 -7.20 -3.43
CA PRO A 36 -2.97 -6.11 -2.94
C PRO A 36 -3.57 -5.44 -1.69
N PHE A 37 -2.75 -5.07 -0.71
CA PHE A 37 -3.19 -4.27 0.44
C PHE A 37 -3.84 -2.94 0.02
N LEU A 38 -3.39 -2.34 -1.08
CA LEU A 38 -3.91 -1.08 -1.63
C LEU A 38 -5.35 -1.19 -2.17
N ASP A 39 -5.89 -2.40 -2.36
CA ASP A 39 -7.27 -2.60 -2.83
C ASP A 39 -8.33 -2.25 -1.77
N TYR A 40 -7.94 -2.09 -0.50
CA TYR A 40 -8.81 -1.73 0.62
C TYR A 40 -8.76 -0.23 0.91
#